data_AF-A0A7W9BHJ8-F1
#
_entry.id   AF-A0A7W9BHJ8-F1
#
_cell.length_a   1.000
_cell.length_b   1.000
_cell.length_c   1.000
_cell.angle_alpha   90.00
_cell.angle_beta   90.00
_cell.angle_gamma   90.00
#
_symmetry.space_group_name_H-M   'P 1'
#
loop_
_entity.id
_entity.type
_entity.pdbx_description
1 polymer ?
#
loop_
_entity_poly.entity_id
_entity_poly.type
_entity_poly.pdbx_seq_one_letter_code
_entity_poly.pdbx_strand_id
1 'polypeptide(L)'
;MRRLISAPWFYTLIAAIIVSYAGATSSHAHEDHCAAVASSVEEAGFSDSVTVTCTETDAIIQSLTYPDHELMTGITGTNEQVPVPADYAAPINLTPTLGGTPLTRDAALGVAVNGVPIYDYTGGGEMSQADLAHHQAQHDTLQTGQLDVCGGHAGRGDDYHYHVAPTCMMEAMDNADENPIIGWAFDGFPIYGDANPDGTPIAADTLDVCNGQLDEEFGYRYHTSPDAPYIVQCLMGEIANFDSLPRVRPLEAEAGGGAAPGTPPRGGVENLVFSQGNDGTRSMDYTYQGDDYFIRYKPSETSDCYDYTTQTVTNDGALHTGTYCR
;
A
#
# COMPACT_ATOMS: atom_id res chain seq x y z
N MET A 1 62.81 -15.28 -70.01
CA MET A 1 63.11 -15.46 -68.57
C MET A 1 62.94 -14.13 -67.85
N ARG A 2 61.79 -13.92 -67.19
CA ARG A 2 61.62 -12.88 -66.16
C ARG A 2 60.86 -13.53 -65.00
N ARG A 3 61.51 -13.57 -63.84
CA ARG A 3 61.07 -14.23 -62.62
C ARG A 3 60.00 -13.37 -61.94
N LEU A 4 58.88 -14.00 -61.57
CA LEU A 4 57.90 -13.47 -60.62
C LEU A 4 58.43 -13.70 -59.20
N ILE A 5 58.42 -12.65 -58.38
CA ILE A 5 58.77 -12.69 -56.96
C ILE A 5 57.45 -12.79 -56.19
N SER A 6 57.27 -13.87 -55.42
CA SER A 6 56.18 -14.03 -54.46
C SER A 6 56.63 -13.53 -53.09
N ALA A 7 55.85 -12.64 -52.48
CA ALA A 7 55.99 -12.22 -51.08
C ALA A 7 54.87 -12.84 -50.23
N PRO A 8 55.16 -13.31 -49.00
CA PRO A 8 54.20 -14.05 -48.17
C PRO A 8 53.28 -13.09 -47.41
N TRP A 9 52.03 -13.53 -47.22
CA TRP A 9 51.03 -12.81 -46.43
C TRP A 9 51.20 -13.19 -44.95
N PHE A 10 51.50 -12.19 -44.11
CA PHE A 10 51.42 -12.33 -42.66
C PHE A 10 49.99 -11.96 -42.21
N TYR A 11 49.25 -12.92 -41.68
CA TYR A 11 48.01 -12.65 -40.95
C TYR A 11 48.36 -12.33 -39.49
N THR A 12 48.13 -11.09 -39.08
CA THR A 12 48.22 -10.68 -37.67
C THR A 12 46.86 -10.96 -37.02
N LEU A 13 46.83 -11.91 -36.08
CA LEU A 13 45.66 -12.20 -35.26
C LEU A 13 45.52 -11.08 -34.21
N ILE A 14 44.51 -10.22 -34.32
CA ILE A 14 44.14 -9.27 -33.27
C ILE A 14 43.17 -10.00 -32.34
N ALA A 15 43.62 -10.32 -31.13
CA ALA A 15 42.76 -10.81 -30.07
C ALA A 15 41.97 -9.62 -29.49
N ALA A 16 40.67 -9.56 -29.78
CA ALA A 16 39.76 -8.63 -29.12
C ALA A 16 39.52 -9.13 -27.68
N ILE A 17 40.05 -8.40 -26.70
CA ILE A 17 39.67 -8.59 -25.30
C ILE A 17 38.31 -7.93 -25.14
N ILE A 18 37.26 -8.76 -25.06
CA ILE A 18 35.92 -8.32 -24.65
C ILE A 18 35.98 -8.20 -23.13
N VAL A 19 36.04 -6.97 -22.62
CA VAL A 19 35.84 -6.68 -21.20
C VAL A 19 34.34 -6.62 -20.97
N SER A 20 33.79 -7.63 -20.31
CA SER A 20 32.39 -7.69 -19.89
C SER A 20 32.15 -6.72 -18.74
N TYR A 21 31.58 -5.54 -19.03
CA TYR A 21 31.19 -4.52 -18.04
C TYR A 21 29.71 -4.68 -17.61
N ALA A 22 29.28 -5.90 -17.25
CA ALA A 22 27.86 -6.17 -16.97
C ALA A 22 27.48 -6.14 -15.48
N GLY A 23 28.41 -5.86 -14.56
CA GLY A 23 28.17 -5.97 -13.11
C GLY A 23 28.11 -4.67 -12.30
N ALA A 24 28.57 -3.54 -12.85
CA ALA A 24 28.67 -2.29 -12.09
C ALA A 24 27.38 -1.46 -12.12
N THR A 25 26.64 -1.47 -13.24
CA THR A 25 25.47 -0.60 -13.43
C THR A 25 24.25 -1.06 -12.63
N SER A 26 24.02 -2.37 -12.51
CA SER A 26 22.89 -2.92 -11.75
C SER A 26 23.06 -2.77 -10.25
N SER A 27 24.29 -2.92 -9.74
CA SER A 27 24.59 -2.75 -8.31
C SER A 27 24.42 -1.30 -7.87
N HIS A 28 24.79 -0.33 -8.71
CA HIS A 28 24.57 1.09 -8.41
C HIS A 28 23.09 1.47 -8.45
N ALA A 29 22.35 1.05 -9.48
CA ALA A 29 20.90 1.28 -9.54
C ALA A 29 20.16 0.68 -8.33
N HIS A 30 20.58 -0.50 -7.86
CA HIS A 30 20.06 -1.13 -6.65
C HIS A 30 20.33 -0.30 -5.38
N GLU A 31 21.57 0.14 -5.18
CA GLU A 31 21.96 0.97 -4.04
C GLU A 31 21.24 2.32 -4.03
N ASP A 32 21.15 2.97 -5.19
CA ASP A 32 20.45 4.24 -5.36
C ASP A 32 18.94 4.09 -5.05
N HIS A 33 18.33 3.00 -5.47
CA HIS A 33 16.91 2.74 -5.22
C HIS A 33 16.61 2.45 -3.75
N CYS A 34 17.45 1.64 -3.08
CA CYS A 34 17.34 1.44 -1.63
C CYS A 34 17.46 2.76 -0.87
N ALA A 35 18.41 3.61 -1.27
CA ALA A 35 18.58 4.93 -0.67
C ALA A 35 17.34 5.81 -0.89
N ALA A 36 16.74 5.81 -2.08
CA ALA A 36 15.50 6.54 -2.36
C ALA A 36 14.35 6.09 -1.45
N VAL A 37 14.17 4.77 -1.24
CA VAL A 37 13.16 4.24 -0.32
C VAL A 37 13.42 4.73 1.12
N ALA A 38 14.65 4.60 1.61
CA ALA A 38 15.03 5.04 2.96
C ALA A 38 14.84 6.56 3.15
N SER A 39 15.34 7.37 2.21
CA SER A 39 15.19 8.82 2.21
C SER A 39 13.73 9.25 2.18
N SER A 40 12.88 8.58 1.38
CA SER A 40 11.45 8.93 1.32
C SER A 40 10.73 8.80 2.67
N VAL A 41 11.15 7.88 3.54
CA VAL A 41 10.61 7.71 4.90
C VAL A 41 11.22 8.72 5.87
N GLU A 42 12.53 8.94 5.79
CA GLU A 42 13.26 9.86 6.66
C GLU A 42 12.83 11.32 6.42
N GLU A 43 12.83 11.76 5.17
CA GLU A 43 12.48 13.13 4.78
C GLU A 43 11.00 13.46 4.99
N ALA A 44 10.14 12.43 4.97
CA ALA A 44 8.72 12.56 5.32
C ALA A 44 8.47 12.67 6.83
N GLY A 45 9.46 12.36 7.68
CA GLY A 45 9.33 12.45 9.13
C GLY A 45 8.77 11.20 9.82
N PHE A 46 8.79 10.02 9.17
CA PHE A 46 8.19 8.79 9.71
C PHE A 46 9.19 7.77 10.30
N SER A 47 10.46 8.13 10.47
CA SER A 47 11.48 7.21 10.99
C SER A 47 11.25 6.70 12.43
N ASP A 48 10.37 7.35 13.20
CA ASP A 48 10.02 6.91 14.56
C ASP A 48 9.05 5.72 14.57
N SER A 49 8.26 5.53 13.50
CA SER A 49 7.25 4.48 13.38
C SER A 49 7.52 3.48 12.25
N VAL A 50 8.45 3.80 11.35
CA VAL A 50 8.79 3.00 10.18
C VAL A 50 10.30 2.74 10.13
N THR A 51 10.68 1.49 9.87
CA THR A 51 12.08 1.11 9.65
C THR A 51 12.27 0.58 8.23
N VAL A 52 13.31 1.02 7.54
CA VAL A 52 13.70 0.50 6.22
C VAL A 52 14.94 -0.37 6.35
N THR A 53 14.86 -1.63 5.91
CA THR A 53 16.00 -2.55 5.85
C THR A 53 16.23 -3.03 4.42
N CYS A 54 17.40 -2.75 3.85
CA CYS A 54 17.72 -3.21 2.50
C CYS A 54 18.39 -4.57 2.50
N THR A 55 18.01 -5.38 1.52
CA THR A 55 18.58 -6.68 1.20
C THR A 55 19.22 -6.64 -0.20
N GLU A 56 19.63 -7.79 -0.72
CA GLU A 56 20.14 -7.90 -2.09
C GLU A 56 19.06 -7.73 -3.16
N THR A 57 17.77 -7.84 -2.82
CA THR A 57 16.66 -7.78 -3.79
C THR A 57 15.60 -6.76 -3.44
N ASP A 58 15.38 -6.52 -2.15
CA ASP A 58 14.26 -5.72 -1.66
C ASP A 58 14.69 -4.71 -0.60
N ALA A 59 14.06 -3.54 -0.59
CA ALA A 59 13.94 -2.70 0.60
C ALA A 59 12.69 -3.14 1.37
N ILE A 60 12.86 -3.55 2.62
CA ILE A 60 11.77 -3.95 3.50
C ILE A 60 11.36 -2.73 4.33
N ILE A 61 10.16 -2.20 4.07
CA ILE A 61 9.52 -1.18 4.89
C ILE A 61 8.73 -1.90 5.99
N GLN A 62 9.21 -1.81 7.24
CA GLN A 62 8.61 -2.44 8.41
C GLN A 62 7.80 -1.42 9.21
N SER A 63 6.54 -1.76 9.55
CA SER A 63 5.62 -0.92 10.30
C SER A 63 4.63 -1.76 11.15
N LEU A 64 3.66 -1.06 11.76
CA LEU A 64 2.55 -1.66 12.53
C LEU A 64 1.17 -1.48 11.86
N THR A 65 1.10 -1.04 10.59
CA THR A 65 -0.15 -0.64 9.88
C THR A 65 -1.07 0.35 10.63
N TYR A 66 -0.56 1.01 11.68
CA TYR A 66 -1.34 1.84 12.59
C TYR A 66 -0.72 3.25 12.65
N PRO A 67 -1.22 4.20 11.86
CA PRO A 67 -0.64 5.54 11.75
C PRO A 67 -1.13 6.48 12.87
N ASP A 68 -0.37 7.55 13.11
CA ASP A 68 -0.70 8.60 14.09
C ASP A 68 -1.49 9.75 13.43
N HIS A 69 -2.71 9.45 13.00
CA HIS A 69 -3.69 10.44 12.54
C HIS A 69 -5.12 9.95 12.86
N GLU A 70 -6.14 10.71 12.46
CA GLU A 70 -7.55 10.32 12.62
C GLU A 70 -7.82 8.98 11.90
N LEU A 71 -8.60 8.08 12.51
CA LEU A 71 -8.89 6.76 11.94
C LEU A 71 -10.39 6.53 11.97
N MET A 72 -10.97 5.92 10.94
CA MET A 72 -12.37 5.48 10.84
C MET A 72 -13.44 6.58 10.94
N THR A 73 -13.16 7.73 11.55
CA THR A 73 -14.11 8.81 11.79
C THR A 73 -14.65 9.36 10.47
N GLY A 74 -15.97 9.52 10.41
CA GLY A 74 -16.67 10.02 9.21
C GLY A 74 -17.12 8.94 8.23
N ILE A 75 -16.75 7.66 8.45
CA ILE A 75 -17.27 6.54 7.66
C ILE A 75 -18.80 6.46 7.79
N THR A 76 -19.48 6.34 6.65
CA THR A 76 -20.94 6.16 6.58
C THR A 76 -21.33 4.74 6.15
N GLY A 77 -20.46 4.04 5.41
CA GLY A 77 -20.63 2.66 4.97
C GLY A 77 -19.72 1.70 5.74
N THR A 78 -19.84 1.65 7.07
CA THR A 78 -18.92 0.82 7.88
C THR A 78 -19.06 -0.67 7.60
N ASN A 79 -17.91 -1.38 7.60
CA ASN A 79 -17.83 -2.84 7.58
C ASN A 79 -17.78 -3.44 9.01
N GLU A 80 -17.91 -2.60 10.03
CA GLU A 80 -17.79 -2.94 11.46
C GLU A 80 -16.46 -3.60 11.84
N GLN A 81 -15.36 -3.23 11.16
CA GLN A 81 -13.99 -3.55 11.53
C GLN A 81 -13.33 -2.36 12.24
N VAL A 82 -12.27 -2.61 13.00
CA VAL A 82 -11.51 -1.57 13.71
C VAL A 82 -10.02 -1.73 13.47
N PRO A 83 -9.24 -0.63 13.49
CA PRO A 83 -7.81 -0.71 13.27
C PRO A 83 -7.10 -1.29 14.49
N VAL A 84 -6.31 -2.32 14.31
CA VAL A 84 -5.51 -2.99 15.33
C VAL A 84 -4.07 -3.03 14.81
N PRO A 85 -3.07 -2.61 15.61
CA PRO A 85 -1.67 -2.68 15.19
C PRO A 85 -1.29 -4.08 14.71
N ALA A 86 -0.60 -4.16 13.56
CA ALA A 86 -0.17 -5.40 12.92
C ALA A 86 1.28 -5.29 12.43
N ASP A 87 2.16 -6.20 12.85
CA ASP A 87 3.48 -6.30 12.25
C ASP A 87 3.38 -6.51 10.74
N TYR A 88 3.96 -5.59 9.97
CA TYR A 88 3.86 -5.57 8.52
C TYR A 88 5.20 -5.27 7.88
N ALA A 89 5.63 -6.15 6.98
CA ALA A 89 6.88 -6.05 6.24
C ALA A 89 6.57 -5.97 4.74
N ALA A 90 6.68 -4.77 4.18
CA ALA A 90 6.45 -4.50 2.77
C ALA A 90 7.75 -4.65 1.96
N PRO A 91 7.86 -5.65 1.06
CA PRO A 91 9.04 -5.81 0.22
C PRO A 91 8.92 -4.97 -1.05
N ILE A 92 9.80 -3.97 -1.19
CA ILE A 92 9.89 -3.12 -2.38
C ILE A 92 11.04 -3.62 -3.24
N ASN A 93 10.73 -4.10 -4.45
CA ASN A 93 11.73 -4.60 -5.40
C ASN A 93 12.71 -3.49 -5.79
N LEU A 94 14.00 -3.71 -5.56
CA LEU A 94 15.06 -2.71 -5.83
C LEU A 94 15.50 -2.67 -7.30
N THR A 95 15.09 -3.66 -8.10
CA THR A 95 15.36 -3.71 -9.54
C THR A 95 14.06 -3.85 -10.33
N PRO A 96 13.20 -2.81 -10.34
CA PRO A 96 11.91 -2.86 -11.01
C PRO A 96 12.11 -3.04 -12.52
N THR A 97 11.29 -3.89 -13.12
CA THR A 97 11.23 -4.08 -14.57
C THR A 97 9.81 -3.87 -15.01
N LEU A 98 9.58 -2.88 -15.87
CA LEU A 98 8.26 -2.59 -16.40
C LEU A 98 7.76 -3.77 -17.25
N GLY A 99 6.64 -4.35 -16.85
CA GLY A 99 5.95 -5.43 -17.55
C GLY A 99 4.97 -4.92 -18.59
N GLY A 100 4.42 -5.85 -19.38
CA GLY A 100 3.40 -5.56 -20.40
C GLY A 100 1.97 -5.88 -19.98
N THR A 101 1.77 -6.46 -18.79
CA THR A 101 0.48 -6.98 -18.32
C THR A 101 0.25 -6.53 -16.89
N PRO A 102 -0.86 -5.83 -16.59
CA PRO A 102 -1.23 -5.45 -15.23
C PRO A 102 -1.44 -6.66 -14.33
N LEU A 103 -0.98 -6.56 -13.09
CA LEU A 103 -1.19 -7.53 -12.02
C LEU A 103 -2.15 -6.94 -10.99
N THR A 104 -3.20 -7.67 -10.67
CA THR A 104 -4.26 -7.31 -9.73
C THR A 104 -4.21 -8.24 -8.53
N ARG A 105 -4.69 -7.79 -7.37
CA ARG A 105 -4.99 -8.66 -6.22
C ARG A 105 -6.01 -8.01 -5.30
N ASP A 106 -6.74 -8.83 -4.56
CA ASP A 106 -7.56 -8.38 -3.43
C ASP A 106 -6.70 -8.27 -2.15
N ALA A 107 -5.78 -7.30 -2.12
CA ALA A 107 -4.84 -6.98 -1.03
C ALA A 107 -3.99 -5.75 -1.40
N ALA A 108 -3.12 -5.33 -0.50
CA ALA A 108 -2.16 -4.24 -0.73
C ALA A 108 -1.40 -4.41 -2.06
N LEU A 109 -1.28 -3.31 -2.79
CA LEU A 109 -0.43 -3.18 -3.98
C LEU A 109 0.90 -2.48 -3.62
N GLY A 110 0.92 -1.76 -2.51
CA GLY A 110 2.10 -1.05 -2.02
C GLY A 110 1.95 -0.64 -0.57
N VAL A 111 2.82 0.27 -0.15
CA VAL A 111 2.86 0.84 1.19
C VAL A 111 3.18 2.32 1.12
N ALA A 112 2.50 3.13 1.93
CA ALA A 112 2.79 4.55 2.11
C ALA A 112 4.09 4.74 2.92
N VAL A 113 4.70 5.93 2.84
CA VAL A 113 5.93 6.24 3.60
C VAL A 113 5.75 6.23 5.12
N ASN A 114 4.51 6.35 5.62
CA ASN A 114 4.16 6.13 7.03
C ASN A 114 3.92 4.65 7.39
N GLY A 115 4.19 3.73 6.47
CA GLY A 115 4.09 2.29 6.68
C GLY A 115 2.68 1.71 6.55
N VAL A 116 1.68 2.49 6.17
CA VAL A 116 0.30 2.03 5.97
C VAL A 116 0.15 1.36 4.60
N PRO A 117 -0.45 0.17 4.49
CA PRO A 117 -0.71 -0.47 3.20
C PRO A 117 -1.58 0.39 2.27
N ILE A 118 -1.34 0.28 0.96
CA ILE A 118 -2.13 0.94 -0.09
C ILE A 118 -2.81 -0.14 -0.93
N TYR A 119 -4.13 -0.07 -1.01
CA TYR A 119 -5.00 -0.98 -1.77
C TYR A 119 -5.53 -0.26 -3.02
N ASP A 120 -6.07 -1.01 -3.96
CA ASP A 120 -6.89 -0.43 -5.03
C ASP A 120 -8.16 0.22 -4.46
N TYR A 121 -8.90 1.01 -5.23
CA TYR A 121 -10.06 1.76 -4.73
C TYR A 121 -11.29 0.89 -4.35
N THR A 122 -11.24 -0.43 -4.49
CA THR A 122 -12.37 -1.33 -4.24
C THR A 122 -12.32 -1.99 -2.85
N GLY A 123 -13.49 -2.20 -2.24
CA GLY A 123 -13.60 -2.69 -0.85
C GLY A 123 -13.56 -4.22 -0.69
N GLY A 124 -13.30 -4.95 -1.78
CA GLY A 124 -13.12 -6.41 -1.76
C GLY A 124 -13.65 -7.12 -3.00
N GLY A 125 -13.05 -8.28 -3.27
CA GLY A 125 -13.24 -9.02 -4.52
C GLY A 125 -12.20 -8.58 -5.53
N GLU A 126 -11.29 -9.50 -5.88
CA GLU A 126 -10.21 -9.22 -6.83
C GLU A 126 -10.78 -8.77 -8.18
N MET A 127 -10.39 -7.57 -8.61
CA MET A 127 -10.61 -7.13 -9.99
C MET A 127 -9.83 -8.04 -10.93
N SER A 128 -10.49 -8.56 -11.98
CA SER A 128 -9.76 -9.16 -13.09
C SER A 128 -9.12 -8.06 -13.95
N GLN A 129 -8.14 -8.43 -14.78
CA GLN A 129 -7.58 -7.49 -15.77
C GLN A 129 -8.64 -6.89 -16.71
N ALA A 130 -9.73 -7.61 -16.97
CA ALA A 130 -10.82 -7.09 -17.79
C ALA A 130 -11.63 -6.02 -17.05
N ASP A 131 -11.73 -6.13 -15.72
CA ASP A 131 -12.47 -5.19 -14.88
C ASP A 131 -11.75 -3.84 -14.79
N LEU A 132 -10.41 -3.81 -14.90
CA LEU A 132 -9.61 -2.58 -14.92
C LEU A 132 -10.04 -1.57 -16.00
N ALA A 133 -10.61 -2.05 -17.10
CA ALA A 133 -11.11 -1.19 -18.18
C ALA A 133 -12.44 -0.48 -17.83
N HIS A 134 -13.03 -0.78 -16.67
CA HIS A 134 -14.34 -0.33 -16.26
C HIS A 134 -14.35 0.11 -14.79
N HIS A 135 -14.91 1.28 -14.51
CA HIS A 135 -15.08 1.72 -13.12
C HIS A 135 -16.12 0.87 -12.39
N GLN A 136 -15.72 0.31 -11.25
CA GLN A 136 -16.50 -0.62 -10.43
C GLN A 136 -17.27 0.15 -9.34
N ALA A 137 -18.19 1.03 -9.74
CA ALA A 137 -18.88 1.96 -8.83
C ALA A 137 -19.59 1.31 -7.61
N GLN A 138 -20.01 0.04 -7.71
CA GLN A 138 -20.64 -0.68 -6.59
C GLN A 138 -19.62 -1.19 -5.54
N HIS A 139 -18.35 -1.27 -5.92
CA HIS A 139 -17.25 -1.73 -5.08
C HIS A 139 -16.33 -0.59 -4.64
N ASP A 140 -16.46 0.59 -5.25
CA ASP A 140 -15.71 1.82 -4.95
C ASP A 140 -15.92 2.23 -3.48
N THR A 141 -14.86 2.15 -2.67
CA THR A 141 -14.90 2.43 -1.23
C THR A 141 -15.24 3.87 -0.92
N LEU A 142 -14.79 4.82 -1.74
CA LEU A 142 -15.11 6.23 -1.59
C LEU A 142 -16.60 6.47 -1.88
N GLN A 143 -17.12 5.96 -2.99
CA GLN A 143 -18.53 6.17 -3.38
C GLN A 143 -19.51 5.44 -2.47
N THR A 144 -19.09 4.31 -1.90
CA THR A 144 -19.89 3.55 -0.93
C THR A 144 -19.70 4.02 0.51
N GLY A 145 -18.93 5.10 0.74
CA GLY A 145 -18.79 5.77 2.02
C GLY A 145 -17.99 4.98 3.06
N GLN A 146 -17.14 4.06 2.62
CA GLN A 146 -16.37 3.15 3.48
C GLN A 146 -15.08 3.75 4.03
N LEU A 147 -14.66 4.92 3.54
CA LEU A 147 -13.41 5.58 3.91
C LEU A 147 -13.64 6.67 4.94
N ASP A 148 -12.66 6.85 5.80
CA ASP A 148 -12.60 7.96 6.74
C ASP A 148 -12.10 9.25 6.08
N VAL A 149 -11.97 10.30 6.89
CA VAL A 149 -11.51 11.62 6.44
C VAL A 149 -10.07 11.64 5.91
N CYS A 150 -9.30 10.58 6.16
CA CYS A 150 -7.89 10.43 5.76
C CYS A 150 -7.73 9.52 4.53
N GLY A 151 -8.82 9.03 3.94
CA GLY A 151 -8.81 8.23 2.72
C GLY A 151 -8.57 6.73 2.93
N GLY A 152 -8.71 6.24 4.16
CA GLY A 152 -8.52 4.83 4.49
C GLY A 152 -9.60 4.25 5.37
N HIS A 153 -9.46 2.96 5.68
CA HIS A 153 -10.30 2.27 6.66
C HIS A 153 -9.62 1.00 7.18
N ALA A 154 -10.25 0.35 8.16
CA ALA A 154 -9.86 -0.97 8.63
C ALA A 154 -10.55 -2.07 7.81
N GLY A 155 -9.78 -3.04 7.30
CA GLY A 155 -10.31 -4.19 6.58
C GLY A 155 -10.43 -5.46 7.43
N ARG A 156 -10.55 -6.61 6.76
CA ARG A 156 -10.69 -7.93 7.40
C ARG A 156 -9.51 -8.36 8.25
N GLY A 157 -8.31 -7.82 8.02
CA GLY A 157 -7.13 -8.08 8.84
C GLY A 157 -7.11 -7.26 10.13
N ASP A 158 -8.16 -6.46 10.37
CA ASP A 158 -8.19 -5.36 11.34
C ASP A 158 -6.99 -4.42 11.12
N ASP A 159 -6.46 -4.33 9.90
CA ASP A 159 -5.41 -3.42 9.50
C ASP A 159 -6.01 -2.17 8.87
N TYR A 160 -5.48 -1.01 9.23
CA TYR A 160 -5.81 0.24 8.55
C TYR A 160 -5.04 0.33 7.23
N HIS A 161 -5.71 0.72 6.14
CA HIS A 161 -5.10 0.91 4.83
C HIS A 161 -5.83 1.97 4.00
N TYR A 162 -5.13 2.52 3.01
CA TYR A 162 -5.68 3.54 2.11
C TYR A 162 -6.24 2.93 0.83
N HIS A 163 -7.30 3.55 0.33
CA HIS A 163 -7.90 3.25 -0.98
C HIS A 163 -7.89 4.45 -1.95
N VAL A 164 -7.56 5.64 -1.43
CA VAL A 164 -7.42 6.89 -2.18
C VAL A 164 -6.20 7.66 -1.66
N ALA A 165 -5.98 8.89 -2.12
CA ALA A 165 -4.90 9.74 -1.61
C ALA A 165 -4.90 9.81 -0.06
N PRO A 166 -3.77 9.52 0.60
CA PRO A 166 -3.67 9.47 2.06
C PRO A 166 -3.49 10.88 2.64
N THR A 167 -4.55 11.69 2.56
CA THR A 167 -4.51 13.15 2.78
C THR A 167 -3.91 13.53 4.14
N CYS A 168 -4.34 12.89 5.22
CA CYS A 168 -3.82 13.19 6.57
C CYS A 168 -2.33 12.85 6.72
N MET A 169 -1.86 11.77 6.07
CA MET A 169 -0.44 11.44 6.07
C MET A 169 0.35 12.47 5.25
N MET A 170 -0.13 12.81 4.06
CA MET A 170 0.50 13.82 3.20
C MET A 170 0.59 15.19 3.88
N GLU A 171 -0.46 15.61 4.60
CA GLU A 171 -0.47 16.85 5.38
C GLU A 171 0.50 16.81 6.58
N ALA A 172 0.81 15.63 7.10
CA ALA A 172 1.73 15.44 8.22
C ALA A 172 3.20 15.29 7.79
N MET A 173 3.48 15.13 6.49
CA MET A 173 4.86 14.98 5.99
C MET A 173 5.68 16.26 6.19
N ASP A 174 6.91 16.11 6.68
CA ASP A 174 7.83 17.25 6.88
C ASP A 174 8.21 17.94 5.54
N ASN A 175 8.17 17.20 4.43
CA ASN A 175 8.51 17.65 3.07
C ASN A 175 7.28 17.74 2.14
N ALA A 176 6.06 17.89 2.68
CA ALA A 176 4.80 17.88 1.90
C ALA A 176 4.79 18.85 0.69
N ASP A 177 5.42 20.02 0.83
CA ASP A 177 5.46 21.06 -0.21
C ASP A 177 6.38 20.74 -1.40
N GLU A 178 7.14 19.64 -1.35
CA GLU A 178 8.17 19.28 -2.34
C GLU A 178 7.68 18.30 -3.42
N ASN A 179 6.38 17.95 -3.43
CA ASN A 179 5.81 16.86 -4.24
C ASN A 179 6.57 15.54 -4.06
N PRO A 180 6.80 15.10 -2.80
CA PRO A 180 7.62 13.94 -2.51
C PRO A 180 6.95 12.62 -2.93
N ILE A 181 7.73 11.55 -2.91
CA ILE A 181 7.22 10.18 -2.94
C ILE A 181 6.35 9.98 -1.68
N ILE A 182 5.10 9.55 -1.88
CA ILE A 182 4.15 9.29 -0.78
C ILE A 182 4.06 7.80 -0.43
N GLY A 183 4.63 6.93 -1.27
CA GLY A 183 4.66 5.49 -1.05
C GLY A 183 5.39 4.74 -2.15
N TRP A 184 5.44 3.43 -2.02
CA TRP A 184 6.09 2.52 -2.95
C TRP A 184 5.19 1.34 -3.25
N ALA A 185 5.05 1.02 -4.53
CA ALA A 185 4.38 -0.19 -4.98
C ALA A 185 5.32 -1.40 -4.83
N PHE A 186 4.77 -2.61 -4.63
CA PHE A 186 5.57 -3.81 -4.43
C PHE A 186 6.40 -4.23 -5.64
N ASP A 187 6.04 -3.74 -6.83
CA ASP A 187 6.83 -3.94 -8.04
C ASP A 187 8.07 -3.06 -8.12
N GLY A 188 8.25 -2.14 -7.16
CA GLY A 188 9.40 -1.27 -7.01
C GLY A 188 9.22 0.14 -7.54
N PHE A 189 8.07 0.50 -8.13
CA PHE A 189 7.87 1.86 -8.62
C PHE A 189 7.33 2.79 -7.51
N PRO A 190 7.76 4.06 -7.48
CA PRO A 190 7.28 5.02 -6.50
C PRO A 190 5.84 5.44 -6.79
N ILE A 191 5.15 5.88 -5.74
CA ILE A 191 3.81 6.46 -5.77
C ILE A 191 3.93 7.93 -5.35
N TYR A 192 3.43 8.84 -6.18
CA TYR A 192 3.41 10.28 -5.93
C TYR A 192 1.97 10.78 -5.71
N GLY A 193 1.84 12.04 -5.28
CA GLY A 193 0.56 12.75 -5.23
C GLY A 193 0.01 13.12 -6.62
N ASP A 194 -0.97 14.02 -6.67
CA ASP A 194 -1.68 14.44 -7.89
C ASP A 194 -0.83 15.25 -8.89
N ALA A 195 0.39 15.63 -8.52
CA ALA A 195 1.32 16.42 -9.33
C ALA A 195 2.55 15.60 -9.74
N ASN A 196 3.22 16.04 -10.80
CA ASN A 196 4.54 15.52 -11.15
C ASN A 196 5.58 15.91 -10.07
N PRO A 197 6.73 15.23 -10.00
CA PRO A 197 7.79 15.56 -9.03
C PRO A 197 8.31 17.00 -9.14
N ASP A 198 8.20 17.64 -10.31
CA ASP A 198 8.56 19.05 -10.51
C ASP A 198 7.43 20.05 -10.15
N GLY A 199 6.33 19.55 -9.57
CA GLY A 199 5.14 20.31 -9.19
C GLY A 199 4.22 20.69 -10.35
N THR A 200 4.51 20.26 -11.58
CA THR A 200 3.60 20.51 -12.71
C THR A 200 2.35 19.64 -12.61
N PRO A 201 1.18 20.15 -13.04
CA PRO A 201 -0.03 19.35 -13.04
C PRO A 201 0.05 18.22 -14.07
N ILE A 202 -0.54 17.08 -13.74
CA ILE A 202 -0.68 15.95 -14.67
C ILE A 202 -1.83 16.27 -15.63
N ALA A 203 -1.57 16.18 -16.93
CA ALA A 203 -2.61 16.42 -17.93
C ALA A 203 -3.63 15.28 -17.93
N ALA A 204 -4.89 15.60 -18.25
CA ALA A 204 -5.94 14.60 -18.41
C ALA A 204 -5.51 13.49 -19.38
N ASP A 205 -5.93 12.25 -19.09
CA ASP A 205 -5.63 11.04 -19.87
C ASP A 205 -4.13 10.70 -19.99
N THR A 206 -3.26 11.28 -19.15
CA THR A 206 -1.82 10.93 -19.11
C THR A 206 -1.57 9.64 -18.35
N LEU A 207 -2.28 9.46 -17.22
CA LEU A 207 -2.15 8.26 -16.41
C LEU A 207 -2.79 7.07 -17.12
N ASP A 208 -2.10 5.94 -17.08
CA ASP A 208 -2.59 4.69 -17.64
C ASP A 208 -3.65 4.04 -16.74
N VAL A 209 -4.05 2.81 -17.12
CA VAL A 209 -5.06 2.06 -16.39
C VAL A 209 -4.66 1.74 -14.95
N CYS A 210 -3.38 1.71 -14.58
CA CYS A 210 -2.95 1.47 -13.20
C CYS A 210 -2.72 2.76 -12.41
N ASN A 211 -3.13 3.91 -12.96
CA ASN A 211 -2.91 5.24 -12.41
C ASN A 211 -1.43 5.67 -12.41
N GLY A 212 -0.65 5.26 -13.41
CA GLY A 212 0.75 5.64 -13.50
C GLY A 212 1.19 6.13 -14.88
N GLN A 213 2.45 6.53 -14.98
CA GLN A 213 3.09 7.06 -16.18
C GLN A 213 4.59 6.74 -16.20
N LEU A 214 5.23 6.91 -17.36
CA LEU A 214 6.68 6.73 -17.48
C LEU A 214 7.44 7.75 -16.61
N ASP A 215 8.57 7.30 -16.08
CA ASP A 215 9.45 8.08 -15.22
C ASP A 215 10.89 8.05 -15.76
N GLU A 216 11.62 9.17 -15.68
CA GLU A 216 13.00 9.24 -16.19
C GLU A 216 14.03 8.59 -15.27
N GLU A 217 13.75 8.53 -13.96
CA GLU A 217 14.63 8.02 -12.91
C GLU A 217 14.33 6.54 -12.61
N PHE A 218 13.08 6.21 -12.34
CA PHE A 218 12.60 4.88 -11.97
C PHE A 218 12.06 4.07 -13.17
N GLY A 219 11.93 4.69 -14.35
CA GLY A 219 11.36 4.07 -15.55
C GLY A 219 9.82 4.13 -15.60
N TYR A 220 9.15 4.06 -14.44
CA TYR A 220 7.70 4.22 -14.29
C TYR A 220 7.38 4.72 -12.87
N ARG A 221 6.25 5.41 -12.70
CA ARG A 221 5.73 5.87 -11.40
C ARG A 221 4.20 5.84 -11.36
N TYR A 222 3.63 5.58 -10.20
CA TYR A 222 2.20 5.73 -9.94
C TYR A 222 1.89 7.10 -9.35
N HIS A 223 0.62 7.49 -9.42
CA HIS A 223 0.12 8.72 -8.83
C HIS A 223 -1.19 8.47 -8.08
N THR A 224 -1.54 9.41 -7.21
CA THR A 224 -2.93 9.65 -6.84
C THR A 224 -3.62 10.49 -7.91
N SER A 225 -4.94 10.54 -7.88
CA SER A 225 -5.74 11.38 -8.76
C SER A 225 -7.10 11.74 -8.14
N PRO A 226 -7.75 12.82 -8.57
CA PRO A 226 -9.08 13.20 -8.05
C PRO A 226 -10.21 12.30 -8.56
N ASP A 227 -9.99 11.58 -9.65
CA ASP A 227 -10.97 10.69 -10.28
C ASP A 227 -10.53 9.23 -10.16
N ALA A 228 -11.49 8.29 -10.23
CA ALA A 228 -11.17 6.86 -10.17
C ALA A 228 -10.10 6.48 -11.22
N PRO A 229 -9.06 5.73 -10.82
CA PRO A 229 -8.99 4.90 -9.61
C PRO A 229 -8.46 5.59 -8.34
N TYR A 230 -8.27 6.91 -8.35
CA TYR A 230 -7.79 7.75 -7.23
C TYR A 230 -6.38 7.47 -6.70
N ILE A 231 -5.90 6.24 -6.81
CA ILE A 231 -4.57 5.76 -6.44
C ILE A 231 -4.25 4.51 -7.29
N VAL A 232 -3.08 3.91 -7.09
CA VAL A 232 -2.68 2.67 -7.77
C VAL A 232 -3.76 1.59 -7.68
N GLN A 233 -4.21 1.06 -8.83
CA GLN A 233 -5.20 -0.03 -8.87
C GLN A 233 -4.67 -1.36 -9.41
N CYS A 234 -3.44 -1.37 -9.93
CA CYS A 234 -2.74 -2.57 -10.40
C CYS A 234 -1.24 -2.33 -10.45
N LEU A 235 -0.47 -3.41 -10.52
CA LEU A 235 1.00 -3.37 -10.65
C LEU A 235 1.41 -3.63 -12.08
N MET A 236 2.27 -2.78 -12.61
CA MET A 236 2.80 -2.80 -13.97
C MET A 236 4.18 -3.46 -14.04
N GLY A 237 4.92 -3.53 -12.93
CA GLY A 237 6.22 -4.19 -12.90
C GLY A 237 6.14 -5.71 -12.69
N GLU A 238 7.19 -6.40 -13.13
CA GLU A 238 7.35 -7.83 -12.94
C GLU A 238 7.63 -8.17 -11.46
N ILE A 239 6.90 -9.14 -10.90
CA ILE A 239 7.09 -9.62 -9.53
C ILE A 239 7.30 -11.13 -9.54
N ALA A 240 8.50 -11.58 -9.14
CA ALA A 240 8.87 -12.99 -9.20
C ALA A 240 7.98 -13.91 -8.33
N ASN A 241 7.58 -13.45 -7.15
CA ASN A 241 6.78 -14.22 -6.19
C ASN A 241 5.48 -13.48 -5.83
N PHE A 242 4.68 -13.14 -6.84
CA PHE A 242 3.46 -12.35 -6.67
C PHE A 242 2.51 -12.91 -5.60
N ASP A 243 2.32 -14.22 -5.55
CA ASP A 243 1.43 -14.87 -4.56
C ASP A 243 1.96 -14.82 -3.12
N SER A 244 3.24 -14.47 -2.94
CA SER A 244 3.90 -14.39 -1.62
C SER A 244 3.94 -12.97 -1.04
N LEU A 245 3.41 -11.98 -1.76
CA LEU A 245 3.32 -10.61 -1.23
C LEU A 245 2.47 -10.56 0.05
N PRO A 246 2.83 -9.67 0.99
CA PRO A 246 2.31 -9.70 2.35
C PRO A 246 0.81 -9.42 2.43
N ARG A 247 0.16 -10.05 3.41
CA ARG A 247 -1.23 -9.82 3.80
C ARG A 247 -1.29 -9.77 5.32
N VAL A 248 -2.11 -8.88 5.87
CA VAL A 248 -2.42 -8.91 7.30
C VAL A 248 -3.46 -9.99 7.56
N ARG A 249 -3.18 -10.90 8.50
CA ARG A 249 -4.12 -11.96 8.87
C ARG A 249 -5.20 -11.41 9.81
N PRO A 250 -6.46 -11.85 9.67
CA PRO A 250 -7.51 -11.54 10.63
C PRO A 250 -7.16 -11.99 12.05
N LEU A 251 -7.73 -11.32 13.04
CA LEU A 251 -7.62 -11.77 14.42
C LEU A 251 -8.32 -13.11 14.66
N GLU A 252 -7.74 -13.92 15.53
CA GLU A 252 -8.28 -15.19 15.98
C GLU A 252 -8.80 -15.06 17.42
N ALA A 253 -9.98 -15.63 17.71
CA ALA A 253 -10.47 -15.68 19.08
C ALA A 253 -9.57 -16.60 19.91
N GLU A 254 -9.30 -16.24 21.17
CA GLU A 254 -8.48 -17.05 22.08
C GLU A 254 -9.08 -18.46 22.29
N ALA A 255 -10.41 -18.58 22.26
CA ALA A 255 -11.14 -19.84 22.33
C ALA A 255 -11.03 -20.71 21.04
N GLY A 256 -10.34 -20.22 20.02
CA GLY A 256 -10.18 -20.83 18.71
C GLY A 256 -11.25 -20.39 17.69
N GLY A 257 -10.82 -20.21 16.44
CA GLY A 257 -11.66 -19.76 15.32
C GLY A 257 -11.47 -18.28 15.01
N GLY A 258 -11.54 -17.91 13.73
CA GLY A 258 -11.44 -16.51 13.29
C GLY A 258 -12.69 -15.71 13.65
N ALA A 259 -12.54 -14.39 13.82
CA ALA A 259 -13.69 -13.50 13.92
C ALA A 259 -14.61 -13.68 12.70
N ALA A 260 -15.91 -13.86 12.95
CA ALA A 260 -16.87 -13.97 11.86
C ALA A 260 -16.89 -12.66 11.06
N PRO A 261 -17.06 -12.71 9.73
CA PRO A 261 -17.22 -11.49 8.96
C PRO A 261 -18.41 -10.68 9.47
N GLY A 262 -18.20 -9.37 9.64
CA GLY A 262 -19.29 -8.43 9.90
C GLY A 262 -20.38 -8.48 8.82
N THR A 263 -21.60 -8.13 9.19
CA THR A 263 -22.68 -7.80 8.26
C THR A 263 -22.82 -6.27 8.24
N PRO A 264 -22.34 -5.60 7.17
CA PRO A 264 -22.39 -4.14 7.08
C PRO A 264 -23.81 -3.59 7.27
N PRO A 265 -24.00 -2.51 8.05
CA PRO A 265 -25.29 -1.84 8.23
C PRO A 265 -25.85 -1.33 6.90
N ARG A 266 -27.02 -1.84 6.50
CA ARG A 266 -27.63 -1.47 5.21
C ARG A 266 -28.16 -0.05 5.24
N GLY A 267 -27.78 0.75 4.24
CA GLY A 267 -28.17 2.16 4.16
C GLY A 267 -27.26 3.10 4.93
N GLY A 268 -26.16 2.56 5.50
CA GLY A 268 -25.14 3.33 6.18
C GLY A 268 -25.48 3.67 7.63
N VAL A 269 -24.53 4.32 8.30
CA VAL A 269 -24.55 4.73 9.70
C VAL A 269 -24.35 6.24 9.81
N GLU A 270 -24.67 6.78 10.98
CA GLU A 270 -24.52 8.19 11.32
C GLU A 270 -23.52 8.38 12.47
N ASN A 271 -22.85 9.53 12.49
CA ASN A 271 -21.97 9.96 13.58
C ASN A 271 -20.90 8.94 13.98
N LEU A 272 -20.35 8.19 13.02
CA LEU A 272 -19.27 7.25 13.32
C LEU A 272 -18.01 8.02 13.71
N VAL A 273 -17.54 7.77 14.93
CA VAL A 273 -16.34 8.38 15.51
C VAL A 273 -15.47 7.29 16.10
N PHE A 274 -14.17 7.36 15.83
CA PHE A 274 -13.16 6.57 16.53
C PHE A 274 -12.50 7.42 17.61
N SER A 275 -12.09 6.76 18.69
CA SER A 275 -11.33 7.41 19.74
C SER A 275 -10.35 6.44 20.38
N GLN A 276 -9.22 6.98 20.83
CA GLN A 276 -8.20 6.26 21.58
C GLN A 276 -7.92 6.98 22.90
N GLY A 277 -7.95 6.23 23.99
CA GLY A 277 -7.58 6.67 25.33
C GLY A 277 -6.11 6.40 25.64
N ASN A 278 -5.56 7.17 26.57
CA ASN A 278 -4.16 7.06 27.02
C ASN A 278 -3.82 5.71 27.68
N ASP A 279 -4.82 4.94 28.09
CA ASP A 279 -4.67 3.60 28.66
C ASP A 279 -4.68 2.48 27.59
N GLY A 280 -4.68 2.85 26.31
CA GLY A 280 -4.75 1.92 25.18
C GLY A 280 -6.16 1.46 24.83
N THR A 281 -7.19 1.93 25.55
CA THR A 281 -8.59 1.68 25.18
C THR A 281 -8.92 2.39 23.88
N ARG A 282 -9.61 1.70 22.98
CA ARG A 282 -10.07 2.22 21.69
C ARG A 282 -11.56 1.97 21.55
N SER A 283 -12.26 2.90 20.92
CA SER A 283 -13.72 2.85 20.73
C SER A 283 -14.05 3.35 19.34
N MET A 284 -14.89 2.61 18.62
CA MET A 284 -15.61 3.09 17.45
C MET A 284 -17.10 3.11 17.81
N ASP A 285 -17.72 4.29 17.81
CA ASP A 285 -19.12 4.50 18.21
C ASP A 285 -19.89 5.07 17.00
N TYR A 286 -21.13 4.65 16.80
CA TYR A 286 -21.99 5.11 15.69
C TYR A 286 -23.48 4.92 16.02
N THR A 287 -24.34 5.62 15.27
CA THR A 287 -25.79 5.47 15.34
C THR A 287 -26.30 4.78 14.07
N TYR A 288 -27.23 3.85 14.22
CA TYR A 288 -27.91 3.18 13.10
C TYR A 288 -29.40 3.06 13.40
N GLN A 289 -30.24 3.60 12.50
CA GLN A 289 -31.71 3.61 12.64
C GLN A 289 -32.24 4.20 13.96
N GLY A 290 -31.48 5.11 14.58
CA GLY A 290 -31.84 5.78 15.83
C GLY A 290 -31.35 5.11 17.11
N ASP A 291 -30.68 3.96 17.00
CA ASP A 291 -30.04 3.25 18.11
C ASP A 291 -28.51 3.41 18.06
N ASP A 292 -27.87 3.42 19.24
CA ASP A 292 -26.42 3.55 19.38
C ASP A 292 -25.71 2.20 19.43
N TYR A 293 -24.57 2.12 18.75
CA TYR A 293 -23.74 0.93 18.59
C TYR A 293 -22.27 1.27 18.82
N PHE A 294 -21.46 0.26 19.15
CA PHE A 294 -20.03 0.44 19.40
C PHE A 294 -19.19 -0.83 19.22
N ILE A 295 -17.89 -0.62 18.98
CA ILE A 295 -16.83 -1.62 19.15
C ILE A 295 -15.78 -1.03 20.08
N ARG A 296 -15.59 -1.64 21.26
CA ARG A 296 -14.59 -1.22 22.25
C ARG A 296 -13.58 -2.33 22.46
N TYR A 297 -12.32 -1.98 22.51
CA TYR A 297 -11.24 -2.93 22.71
C TYR A 297 -10.04 -2.27 23.37
N LYS A 298 -9.22 -3.08 24.05
CA LYS A 298 -7.99 -2.66 24.70
C LYS A 298 -7.00 -3.82 24.75
N PRO A 299 -5.69 -3.57 24.87
CA PRO A 299 -4.72 -4.64 25.09
C PRO A 299 -5.11 -5.51 26.30
N SER A 300 -5.00 -6.82 26.16
CA SER A 300 -5.24 -7.77 27.25
C SER A 300 -3.94 -8.07 28.03
N GLU A 301 -4.00 -8.94 29.02
CA GLU A 301 -2.81 -9.43 29.72
C GLU A 301 -1.94 -10.35 28.86
N THR A 302 -2.53 -10.96 27.82
CA THR A 302 -1.81 -11.79 26.85
C THR A 302 -1.22 -10.89 25.77
N SER A 303 0.07 -11.04 25.50
CA SER A 303 0.76 -10.27 24.47
C SER A 303 0.07 -10.44 23.11
N ASP A 304 -0.08 -9.34 22.38
CA ASP A 304 -0.71 -9.29 21.05
C ASP A 304 -2.16 -9.80 21.00
N CYS A 305 -2.85 -9.67 22.14
CA CYS A 305 -4.27 -9.93 22.28
C CYS A 305 -5.00 -8.69 22.80
N TYR A 306 -6.28 -8.61 22.47
CA TYR A 306 -7.15 -7.50 22.82
C TYR A 306 -8.47 -8.00 23.38
N ASP A 307 -8.93 -7.38 24.47
CA ASP A 307 -10.22 -7.66 25.08
C ASP A 307 -11.28 -6.76 24.46
N TYR A 308 -12.24 -7.36 23.77
CA TYR A 308 -13.34 -6.70 23.08
C TYR A 308 -14.62 -6.70 23.91
N THR A 309 -15.36 -5.61 23.79
CA THR A 309 -16.78 -5.50 24.13
C THR A 309 -17.47 -4.78 22.98
N THR A 310 -18.42 -5.43 22.32
CA THR A 310 -19.07 -4.90 21.12
C THR A 310 -20.57 -4.96 21.25
N GLN A 311 -21.24 -3.98 20.63
CA GLN A 311 -22.66 -3.97 20.39
C GLN A 311 -22.84 -3.44 18.98
N THR A 312 -23.00 -4.33 18.00
CA THR A 312 -22.97 -4.00 16.57
C THR A 312 -24.21 -4.50 15.85
N VAL A 313 -24.45 -4.03 14.63
CA VAL A 313 -25.53 -4.53 13.78
C VAL A 313 -25.27 -5.98 13.38
N THR A 314 -24.01 -6.36 13.15
CA THR A 314 -23.60 -7.77 12.93
C THR A 314 -24.14 -8.72 14.00
N ASN A 315 -24.18 -8.27 15.25
CA ASN A 315 -24.59 -9.08 16.40
C ASN A 315 -26.04 -8.82 16.81
N ASP A 316 -26.89 -8.33 15.90
CA ASP A 316 -28.30 -7.98 16.16
C ASP A 316 -28.49 -6.99 17.33
N GLY A 317 -27.48 -6.15 17.60
CA GLY A 317 -27.45 -5.22 18.74
C GLY A 317 -27.28 -5.89 20.10
N ALA A 318 -26.96 -7.19 20.15
CA ALA A 318 -26.61 -7.87 21.39
C ALA A 318 -25.18 -7.50 21.84
N LEU A 319 -25.00 -7.41 23.16
CA LEU A 319 -23.67 -7.23 23.76
C LEU A 319 -22.86 -8.52 23.60
N HIS A 320 -21.67 -8.39 23.02
CA HIS A 320 -20.71 -9.48 22.86
C HIS A 320 -19.37 -9.11 23.49
N THR A 321 -18.68 -10.10 24.06
CA THR A 321 -17.34 -9.93 24.63
C THR A 321 -16.45 -11.08 24.21
N GLY A 322 -15.17 -10.82 24.00
CA GLY A 322 -14.20 -11.85 23.69
C GLY A 322 -12.78 -11.31 23.66
N THR A 323 -11.81 -12.20 23.74
CA THR A 323 -10.39 -11.87 23.56
C THR A 323 -9.95 -12.38 22.20
N TYR A 324 -9.34 -11.50 21.42
CA TYR A 324 -8.90 -11.78 20.05
C TYR A 324 -7.42 -11.44 19.91
N CYS A 325 -6.67 -12.29 19.24
CA CYS A 325 -5.21 -12.28 19.15
C CYS A 325 -4.75 -12.32 17.70
N ARG A 326 -3.51 -11.89 17.45
CA ARG A 326 -2.87 -11.91 16.13
C ARG A 326 -1.87 -13.06 15.97
#